data_AF-A0A210PPJ4-F1
#
_entry.id   AF-A0A210PPJ4-F1
#
_cell.length_a   1.000
_cell.length_b   1.000
_cell.length_c   1.000
_cell.angle_alpha   90.00
_cell.angle_beta   90.00
_cell.angle_gamma   90.00
#
_symmetry.space_group_name_H-M   'P 1'
#
loop_
_entity.id
_entity.type
_entity.pdbx_description
1 polymer ?
#
loop_
_entity_poly.entity_id
_entity_poly.type
_entity_poly.pdbx_seq_one_letter_code
_entity_poly.pdbx_strand_id
1 'polypeptide(L)'
;MTFDDDIVPIKVKRWFKSLVGEAVNQPKYRNLITTDRISSSPATTLSVKFPDIDYPISIDLCPMIESQLELRPECHWPRPNSKRPSQQKRSAIRKVGVNEIAKEPFNWTLSFAACLKSELTSYHLKNVLFWECEDHPFDTEWQQELLAARVKSMTYRLLAYIQRGNLPLYFHDGVNLFSNKDKAVLQKVVNNIKAFLEQPKPYLSE
;
A
#
# COMPACT_ATOMS: atom_id res chain seq x y z
N MET A 1 8.19 -32.05 0.61
CA MET A 1 8.34 -31.75 2.06
C MET A 1 6.99 -31.26 2.55
N THR A 2 6.29 -32.07 3.33
CA THR A 2 5.08 -31.66 4.06
C THR A 2 5.55 -30.98 5.34
N PHE A 3 5.34 -29.67 5.40
CA PHE A 3 5.59 -28.88 6.59
C PHE A 3 4.32 -28.94 7.45
N ASP A 4 4.24 -29.94 8.32
CA ASP A 4 3.08 -30.10 9.21
C ASP A 4 3.11 -29.12 10.39
N ASP A 5 4.27 -28.52 10.69
CA ASP A 5 4.45 -27.52 11.76
C ASP A 5 4.50 -26.06 11.26
N ASP A 6 4.51 -25.80 9.94
CA ASP A 6 4.57 -24.43 9.41
C ASP A 6 3.19 -23.80 9.21
N ILE A 7 3.08 -22.53 9.56
CA ILE A 7 1.89 -21.72 9.23
C ILE A 7 1.92 -21.36 7.75
N VAL A 8 1.27 -22.16 6.91
CA VAL A 8 1.28 -21.96 5.45
C VAL A 8 0.28 -20.88 5.01
N PRO A 9 0.70 -19.80 4.32
CA PRO A 9 -0.14 -18.69 3.90
C PRO A 9 -1.44 -19.09 3.17
N ILE A 10 -1.37 -20.01 2.21
CA ILE A 10 -2.57 -20.45 1.46
C ILE A 10 -3.56 -21.21 2.35
N LYS A 11 -3.09 -21.98 3.34
CA LYS A 11 -3.96 -22.69 4.29
C LYS A 11 -4.70 -21.68 5.17
N VAL A 12 -3.96 -20.72 5.74
CA VAL A 12 -4.55 -19.62 6.55
C VAL A 12 -5.58 -18.84 5.76
N LYS A 13 -5.25 -18.44 4.53
CA LYS A 13 -6.17 -17.71 3.65
C LYS A 13 -7.46 -18.46 3.36
N ARG A 14 -7.35 -19.75 3.02
CA ARG A 14 -8.52 -20.58 2.69
C ARG A 14 -9.44 -20.69 3.90
N TRP A 15 -8.87 -20.93 5.08
CA TRP A 15 -9.65 -21.02 6.30
C TRP A 15 -10.29 -19.68 6.67
N PHE A 16 -9.52 -18.59 6.64
CA PHE A 16 -10.03 -17.24 6.87
C PHE A 16 -11.17 -16.87 5.92
N LYS A 17 -11.04 -17.16 4.61
CA LYS A 17 -12.10 -16.96 3.61
C LYS A 17 -13.37 -17.77 3.94
N SER A 18 -13.23 -19.00 4.43
CA SER A 18 -14.38 -19.82 4.87
C SER A 18 -15.11 -19.18 6.03
N LEU A 19 -14.37 -18.80 7.10
CA LEU A 19 -14.94 -18.19 8.30
C LEU A 19 -15.64 -16.87 7.99
N VAL A 20 -15.03 -16.02 7.17
CA VAL A 20 -15.66 -14.78 6.71
C VAL A 20 -16.93 -15.08 5.90
N GLY A 21 -16.87 -16.05 4.98
CA GLY A 21 -18.03 -16.49 4.19
C GLY A 21 -19.20 -16.98 5.06
N GLU A 22 -18.92 -17.81 6.06
CA GLU A 22 -19.90 -18.29 7.03
C GLU A 22 -20.52 -17.14 7.84
N ALA A 23 -19.69 -16.18 8.29
CA ALA A 23 -20.16 -15.04 9.06
C ALA A 23 -21.10 -14.12 8.25
N VAL A 24 -20.76 -13.82 6.99
CA VAL A 24 -21.58 -12.91 6.15
C VAL A 24 -22.83 -13.58 5.57
N ASN A 25 -22.88 -14.92 5.54
CA ASN A 25 -24.07 -15.66 5.08
C ASN A 25 -25.19 -15.71 6.13
N GLN A 26 -24.96 -15.19 7.35
CA GLN A 26 -26.01 -15.11 8.37
C GLN A 26 -27.21 -14.29 7.88
N PRO A 27 -28.45 -14.65 8.25
CA PRO A 27 -29.67 -14.00 7.74
C PRO A 27 -29.67 -12.47 7.88
N LYS A 28 -29.10 -11.95 8.96
CA LYS A 28 -28.98 -10.50 9.23
C LYS A 28 -28.11 -9.73 8.23
N TYR A 29 -27.25 -10.39 7.45
CA TYR A 29 -26.30 -9.75 6.52
C TYR A 29 -26.54 -10.08 5.05
N ARG A 30 -27.42 -11.04 4.74
CA ARG A 30 -27.60 -11.64 3.40
C ARG A 30 -27.90 -10.65 2.26
N ASN A 31 -28.54 -9.53 2.56
CA ASN A 31 -28.88 -8.49 1.58
C ASN A 31 -27.99 -7.23 1.69
N LEU A 32 -27.11 -7.20 2.69
CA LEU A 32 -26.26 -6.06 3.01
C LEU A 32 -24.80 -6.29 2.58
N ILE A 33 -24.34 -7.55 2.59
CA ILE A 33 -22.93 -7.88 2.34
C ILE A 33 -22.84 -8.95 1.26
N THR A 34 -22.04 -8.69 0.24
CA THR A 34 -21.61 -9.68 -0.74
C THR A 34 -20.10 -9.90 -0.64
N THR A 35 -19.62 -11.09 -0.98
CA THR A 35 -18.19 -11.42 -1.04
C THR A 35 -17.74 -11.54 -2.48
N ASP A 36 -16.64 -10.89 -2.84
CA ASP A 36 -16.02 -11.10 -4.14
C ASP A 36 -15.28 -12.44 -4.15
N ARG A 37 -15.65 -13.31 -5.11
CA ARG A 37 -15.09 -14.67 -5.24
C ARG A 37 -13.70 -14.71 -5.88
N ILE A 38 -12.97 -13.59 -5.92
CA ILE A 38 -11.64 -13.53 -6.56
C ILE A 38 -10.66 -14.37 -5.73
N SER A 39 -10.42 -15.61 -6.19
CA SER A 39 -9.66 -16.63 -5.46
C SER A 39 -8.19 -16.25 -5.24
N SER A 40 -7.59 -15.48 -6.15
CA SER A 40 -6.17 -15.09 -6.15
C SER A 40 -5.83 -13.84 -5.34
N SER A 41 -6.82 -13.10 -4.82
CA SER A 41 -6.56 -11.89 -4.01
C SER A 41 -6.00 -12.24 -2.62
N PRO A 42 -5.00 -11.49 -2.09
CA PRO A 42 -4.55 -11.65 -0.71
C PRO A 42 -5.63 -11.26 0.31
N ALA A 43 -6.51 -10.33 -0.05
CA ALA A 43 -7.66 -9.92 0.73
C ALA A 43 -8.91 -10.77 0.41
N THR A 44 -9.77 -10.92 1.42
CA THR A 44 -11.18 -11.26 1.24
C THR A 44 -11.95 -9.95 1.14
N THR A 45 -12.40 -9.62 -0.06
CA THR A 45 -13.08 -8.35 -0.34
C THR A 45 -14.59 -8.51 -0.13
N LEU A 46 -15.15 -7.64 0.72
CA LEU A 46 -16.58 -7.52 0.98
C LEU A 46 -17.12 -6.30 0.27
N SER A 47 -18.28 -6.42 -0.38
CA SER A 47 -19.06 -5.28 -0.86
C SER A 47 -20.25 -5.08 0.09
N VAL A 48 -20.27 -3.94 0.78
CA VAL A 48 -21.24 -3.62 1.83
C VAL A 48 -22.17 -2.50 1.35
N LYS A 49 -23.48 -2.72 1.45
CA LYS A 49 -24.52 -1.73 1.20
C LYS A 49 -24.94 -1.07 2.51
N PHE A 50 -24.93 0.25 2.54
CA PHE A 50 -25.43 1.05 3.65
C PHE A 50 -26.76 1.71 3.25
N PRO A 51 -27.71 1.89 4.17
CA PRO A 51 -29.00 2.51 3.86
C PRO A 51 -28.89 3.95 3.31
N ASP A 52 -27.89 4.70 3.78
CA ASP A 52 -27.73 6.13 3.50
C ASP A 52 -26.68 6.43 2.42
N ILE A 53 -26.20 5.41 1.70
CA ILE A 53 -25.15 5.54 0.69
C ILE A 53 -25.58 4.84 -0.59
N ASP A 54 -25.66 5.61 -1.67
CA ASP A 54 -26.17 5.14 -2.98
C ASP A 54 -25.22 4.17 -3.72
N TYR A 55 -24.03 3.94 -3.19
CA TYR A 55 -23.03 3.04 -3.75
C TYR A 55 -22.49 2.06 -2.70
N PRO A 56 -22.18 0.81 -3.09
CA PRO A 56 -21.59 -0.15 -2.18
C PRO A 56 -20.16 0.24 -1.81
N ILE A 57 -19.77 0.00 -0.56
CA ILE A 57 -18.40 0.20 -0.06
C ILE A 57 -17.66 -1.12 -0.12
N SER A 58 -16.47 -1.11 -0.70
CA SER A 58 -15.56 -2.27 -0.72
C SER A 58 -14.66 -2.28 0.51
N ILE A 59 -14.62 -3.40 1.24
CA ILE A 59 -13.82 -3.62 2.44
C ILE A 59 -12.92 -4.84 2.24
N ASP A 60 -11.60 -4.62 2.28
CA ASP A 60 -10.61 -5.67 2.16
C ASP A 60 -10.20 -6.21 3.54
N LEU A 61 -10.49 -7.48 3.80
CA LEU A 61 -10.03 -8.18 4.99
C LEU A 61 -8.78 -9.03 4.67
N CYS A 62 -7.63 -8.70 5.26
CA CYS A 62 -6.38 -9.43 5.08
C CYS A 62 -5.98 -10.12 6.39
N PRO A 63 -5.81 -11.46 6.42
CA PRO A 63 -5.23 -12.11 7.58
C PRO A 63 -3.77 -11.68 7.74
N MET A 64 -3.41 -11.26 8.95
CA MET A 64 -2.05 -10.85 9.34
C MET A 64 -1.58 -11.68 10.53
N ILE A 65 -0.30 -12.02 10.53
CA ILE A 65 0.38 -12.54 11.71
C ILE A 65 1.11 -11.38 12.35
N GLU A 66 0.75 -11.09 13.59
CA GLU A 66 1.51 -10.17 14.42
C GLU A 66 2.85 -10.82 14.75
N SER A 67 3.90 -10.14 14.34
CA SER A 67 5.26 -10.56 14.58
C SER A 67 5.92 -9.39 15.29
N GLN A 68 6.35 -9.60 16.54
CA GLN A 68 7.17 -8.60 17.25
C GLN A 68 8.63 -8.62 16.75
N LEU A 69 8.86 -9.03 15.51
CA LEU A 69 10.18 -8.97 14.90
C LEU A 69 10.59 -7.51 14.75
N GLU A 70 11.80 -7.22 15.21
CA GLU A 70 12.44 -5.94 14.96
C GLU A 70 12.59 -5.70 13.45
N LEU A 71 12.64 -4.42 13.07
CA LEU A 71 12.99 -4.04 11.70
C LEU A 71 14.35 -4.64 11.36
N ARG A 72 14.38 -5.44 10.29
CA ARG A 72 15.59 -6.16 9.90
C ARG A 72 16.72 -5.19 9.48
N PRO A 73 18.01 -5.58 9.57
CA PRO A 73 19.13 -4.71 9.23
C PRO A 73 19.09 -4.17 7.79
N GLU A 74 18.47 -4.89 6.87
CA GLU A 74 18.29 -4.52 5.46
C GLU A 74 17.25 -3.40 5.28
N CYS A 75 16.44 -3.14 6.31
CA CYS A 75 15.59 -1.96 6.37
C CYS A 75 16.46 -0.72 6.69
N HIS A 76 17.07 -0.16 5.65
CA HIS A 76 17.85 1.08 5.68
C HIS A 76 16.97 2.34 5.88
N TRP A 77 16.15 2.31 6.92
CA TRP A 77 15.13 3.31 7.22
C TRP A 77 15.33 4.02 8.57
N PRO A 78 15.15 5.35 8.63
CA PRO A 78 15.08 6.30 7.50
C PRO A 78 16.46 6.48 6.84
N ARG A 79 16.53 7.25 5.75
CA ARG A 79 17.82 7.58 5.11
C ARG A 79 18.80 8.18 6.13
N PRO A 80 20.12 7.91 5.98
CA PRO A 80 21.14 8.56 6.80
C PRO A 80 20.97 10.08 6.79
N ASN A 81 21.15 10.71 7.95
CA ASN A 81 20.99 12.16 8.15
C ASN A 81 19.58 12.74 7.95
N SER A 82 18.56 11.92 7.73
CA SER A 82 17.19 12.43 7.71
C SER A 82 16.84 13.07 9.05
N LYS A 83 16.09 14.18 9.03
CA LYS A 83 15.53 14.84 10.24
C LYS A 83 14.14 14.32 10.60
N ARG A 84 13.43 13.68 9.65
CA ARG A 84 12.11 13.06 9.86
C ARG A 84 12.14 11.54 9.61
N PRO A 85 11.40 10.74 10.39
CA PRO A 85 10.73 11.12 11.63
C PRO A 85 11.74 11.42 12.77
N SER A 86 11.29 12.00 13.88
CA SER A 86 12.16 12.28 15.05
C SER A 86 12.75 11.00 15.64
N GLN A 87 13.85 11.10 16.40
CA GLN A 87 14.50 9.93 17.01
C GLN A 87 13.53 9.16 17.92
N GLN A 88 12.73 9.85 18.73
CA GLN A 88 11.71 9.22 19.57
C GLN A 88 10.67 8.44 18.74
N LYS A 89 10.20 9.02 17.63
CA LYS A 89 9.25 8.35 16.74
C LYS A 89 9.88 7.16 16.02
N ARG A 90 11.17 7.22 15.64
CA ARG A 90 11.92 6.08 15.08
C ARG A 90 11.99 4.93 16.08
N SER A 91 12.35 5.22 17.33
CA SER A 91 12.43 4.21 18.39
C SER A 91 11.06 3.57 18.65
N ALA A 92 10.00 4.37 18.66
CA ALA A 92 8.63 3.86 18.81
C ALA A 92 8.23 2.94 17.64
N ILE A 93 8.52 3.32 16.40
CA ILE A 93 8.21 2.51 15.21
C ILE A 93 9.01 1.20 15.22
N ARG A 94 10.30 1.25 15.56
CA ARG A 94 11.15 0.06 15.68
C ARG A 94 10.66 -0.91 16.75
N LYS A 95 10.15 -0.39 17.87
CA LYS A 95 9.58 -1.20 18.96
C LYS A 95 8.26 -1.88 18.59
N VAL A 96 7.44 -1.25 17.73
CA VAL A 96 6.19 -1.85 17.24
C VAL A 96 6.48 -3.06 16.33
N GLY A 97 7.59 -3.02 15.59
CA GLY A 97 8.00 -4.13 14.72
C GLY A 97 7.23 -4.17 13.39
N VAL A 98 7.25 -5.34 12.75
CA VAL A 98 6.64 -5.56 11.43
C VAL A 98 5.73 -6.78 11.44
N ASN A 99 4.54 -6.61 10.85
CA ASN A 99 3.59 -7.70 10.67
C ASN A 99 3.84 -8.43 9.35
N GLU A 100 3.42 -9.69 9.28
CA GLU A 100 3.48 -10.49 8.07
C GLU A 100 2.08 -10.69 7.49
N ILE A 101 1.94 -10.51 6.18
CA ILE A 101 0.72 -10.79 5.42
C ILE A 101 0.94 -12.04 4.56
N ALA A 102 -0.08 -12.89 4.54
CA ALA A 102 -0.18 -13.95 3.55
C ALA A 102 -0.44 -13.28 2.19
N LYS A 103 0.59 -13.05 1.38
CA LYS A 103 0.42 -12.44 0.05
C LYS A 103 0.58 -13.48 -1.05
N GLU A 104 1.67 -14.24 -1.01
CA GLU A 104 1.93 -15.34 -1.92
C GLU A 104 1.29 -16.64 -1.41
N PRO A 105 1.14 -17.68 -2.25
CA PRO A 105 0.59 -18.97 -1.82
C PRO A 105 1.44 -19.65 -0.74
N PHE A 106 2.76 -19.50 -0.83
CA PHE A 106 3.72 -20.23 0.00
C PHE A 106 4.62 -19.35 0.87
N ASN A 107 4.64 -18.03 0.63
CA ASN A 107 5.49 -17.10 1.37
C ASN A 107 4.68 -16.01 2.09
N TRP A 108 5.06 -15.74 3.34
CA TRP A 108 4.66 -14.54 4.04
C TRP A 108 5.44 -13.34 3.49
N THR A 109 4.80 -12.17 3.42
CA THR A 109 5.44 -10.93 2.98
C THR A 109 5.25 -9.89 4.06
N LEU A 110 6.30 -9.11 4.35
CA LEU A 110 6.20 -8.00 5.30
C LEU A 110 5.08 -7.05 4.88
N SER A 111 4.17 -6.79 5.82
CA SER A 111 3.09 -5.85 5.67
C SER A 111 3.62 -4.44 5.88
N PHE A 112 3.81 -3.75 4.76
CA PHE A 112 3.85 -2.29 4.77
C PHE A 112 2.64 -1.70 4.04
N ALA A 113 1.60 -2.52 3.79
CA ALA A 113 0.39 -2.39 2.96
C ALA A 113 0.51 -2.95 1.53
N ALA A 114 0.01 -4.19 1.31
CA ALA A 114 0.11 -4.90 0.04
C ALA A 114 -1.24 -5.41 -0.50
N CYS A 115 -1.82 -4.66 -1.45
CA CYS A 115 -2.79 -5.14 -2.45
C CYS A 115 -2.59 -4.31 -3.75
N LEU A 116 -1.51 -4.58 -4.50
CA LEU A 116 -1.09 -3.74 -5.63
C LEU A 116 -1.51 -4.32 -6.99
N LYS A 117 -2.82 -4.50 -7.20
CA LYS A 117 -3.34 -5.02 -8.48
C LYS A 117 -3.35 -3.99 -9.61
N SER A 118 -3.45 -2.69 -9.31
CA SER A 118 -3.49 -1.63 -10.33
C SER A 118 -2.11 -1.14 -10.79
N GLU A 119 -2.06 -0.45 -11.92
CA GLU A 119 -0.86 0.11 -12.58
C GLU A 119 -0.07 1.00 -11.60
N LEU A 120 -0.76 1.97 -11.01
CA LEU A 120 -0.37 2.71 -9.81
C LEU A 120 -1.44 2.52 -8.74
N THR A 121 -1.03 2.60 -7.48
CA THR A 121 -1.92 2.48 -6.31
C THR A 121 -1.59 3.61 -5.35
N SER A 122 -2.49 3.86 -4.39
CA SER A 122 -2.24 4.77 -3.27
C SER A 122 -0.97 4.43 -2.48
N TYR A 123 -0.53 3.17 -2.51
CA TYR A 123 0.69 2.75 -1.86
C TYR A 123 1.96 3.31 -2.50
N HIS A 124 2.00 3.40 -3.84
CA HIS A 124 3.12 4.06 -4.53
C HIS A 124 3.16 5.54 -4.17
N LEU A 125 1.99 6.21 -4.15
CA LEU A 125 1.87 7.62 -3.77
C LEU A 125 2.29 7.86 -2.30
N LYS A 126 1.93 6.94 -1.40
CA LYS A 126 2.35 6.99 0.01
C LYS A 126 3.88 6.95 0.14
N ASN A 127 4.56 6.09 -0.63
CA ASN A 127 6.02 6.03 -0.63
C ASN A 127 6.64 7.33 -1.18
N VAL A 128 6.08 7.89 -2.25
CA VAL A 128 6.50 9.20 -2.78
C VAL A 128 6.36 10.30 -1.72
N LEU A 129 5.22 10.35 -1.01
CA LEU A 129 5.00 11.30 0.08
C LEU A 129 6.02 11.13 1.22
N PHE A 130 6.32 9.88 1.61
CA PHE A 130 7.32 9.65 2.64
C PHE A 130 8.72 10.12 2.25
N TRP A 131 9.13 9.88 1.00
CA TRP A 131 10.38 10.42 0.47
C TRP A 131 10.38 11.95 0.43
N GLU A 132 9.27 12.56 0.04
CA GLU A 132 9.10 14.02 0.06
C GLU A 132 9.21 14.60 1.48
N CYS A 133 8.62 13.94 2.48
CA CYS A 133 8.69 14.33 3.90
C CYS A 133 10.10 14.23 4.50
N GLU A 134 10.97 13.38 3.97
CA GLU A 134 12.38 13.34 4.39
C GLU A 134 13.20 14.47 3.79
N ASP A 135 12.92 14.82 2.53
CA ASP A 135 13.61 15.91 1.84
C ASP A 135 13.11 17.29 2.33
N HIS A 136 11.86 17.36 2.80
CA HIS A 136 11.22 18.55 3.38
C HIS A 136 10.77 18.29 4.83
N PRO A 137 11.70 18.23 5.79
CA PRO A 137 11.40 17.76 7.15
C PRO A 137 10.71 18.81 8.04
N PHE A 138 10.68 20.08 7.64
CA PHE A 138 10.19 21.16 8.49
C PHE A 138 8.73 21.50 8.21
N ASP A 139 7.94 21.74 9.25
CA ASP A 139 6.51 22.05 9.11
C ASP A 139 6.26 23.35 8.32
N THR A 140 7.20 24.29 8.34
CA THR A 140 7.17 25.50 7.51
C THR A 140 7.16 25.19 6.01
N GLU A 141 7.68 24.04 5.59
CA GLU A 141 7.67 23.60 4.18
C GLU A 141 6.34 22.99 3.74
N TRP A 142 5.42 22.75 4.68
CA TRP A 142 4.10 22.15 4.46
C TRP A 142 2.95 23.13 4.73
N GLN A 143 3.26 24.43 4.81
CA GLN A 143 2.26 25.49 4.92
C GLN A 143 1.43 25.62 3.64
N GLN A 144 0.23 26.17 3.75
CA GLN A 144 -0.78 26.21 2.68
C GLN A 144 -0.24 26.82 1.38
N GLU A 145 0.60 27.85 1.49
CA GLU A 145 1.21 28.57 0.37
C GLU A 145 2.20 27.71 -0.42
N LEU A 146 2.75 26.68 0.21
CA LEU A 146 3.73 25.77 -0.37
C LEU A 146 3.13 24.43 -0.80
N LEU A 147 1.88 24.11 -0.44
CA LEU A 147 1.26 22.82 -0.77
C LEU A 147 1.22 22.56 -2.27
N ALA A 148 0.93 23.57 -3.09
CA ALA A 148 0.96 23.44 -4.54
C ALA A 148 2.35 23.04 -5.06
N ALA A 149 3.41 23.64 -4.48
CA ALA A 149 4.79 23.29 -4.81
C ALA A 149 5.12 21.86 -4.37
N ARG A 150 4.66 21.41 -3.19
CA ARG A 150 4.85 20.03 -2.70
C ARG A 150 4.14 19.00 -3.56
N VAL A 151 2.88 19.24 -3.93
CA VAL A 151 2.13 18.35 -4.85
C VAL A 151 2.84 18.26 -6.20
N LYS A 152 3.30 19.38 -6.74
CA LYS A 152 4.06 19.42 -8.00
C LYS A 152 5.39 18.65 -7.89
N SER A 153 6.15 18.87 -6.82
CA SER A 153 7.41 18.16 -6.55
C SER A 153 7.22 16.65 -6.43
N MET A 154 6.22 16.20 -5.66
CA MET A 154 5.85 14.78 -5.56
C MET A 154 5.45 14.18 -6.91
N THR A 155 4.74 14.94 -7.74
CA THR A 155 4.32 14.50 -9.07
C THR A 155 5.53 14.31 -9.99
N TYR A 156 6.49 15.24 -9.99
CA TYR A 156 7.75 15.07 -10.72
C TYR A 156 8.61 13.93 -10.16
N ARG A 157 8.65 13.76 -8.85
CA ARG A 157 9.36 12.64 -8.20
C ARG A 157 8.78 11.31 -8.66
N LEU A 158 7.46 11.16 -8.66
CA LEU A 158 6.79 9.97 -9.17
C LEU A 158 7.13 9.72 -10.65
N LEU A 159 7.06 10.76 -11.49
CA LEU A 159 7.43 10.68 -12.90
C LEU A 159 8.87 10.17 -13.08
N ALA A 160 9.82 10.72 -12.32
CA ALA A 160 11.22 10.34 -12.38
C ALA A 160 11.44 8.88 -11.97
N TYR A 161 10.77 8.40 -10.92
CA TYR A 161 10.85 7.00 -10.50
C TYR A 161 10.28 6.05 -11.56
N ILE A 162 9.15 6.39 -12.18
CA ILE A 162 8.55 5.55 -13.22
C ILE A 162 9.46 5.51 -14.45
N GLN A 163 10.00 6.64 -14.88
CA GLN A 163 10.92 6.71 -16.03
C GLN A 163 12.20 5.91 -15.80
N ARG A 164 12.70 5.86 -14.57
CA ARG A 164 13.86 5.04 -14.18
C ARG A 164 13.50 3.56 -13.96
N GLY A 165 12.21 3.23 -13.93
CA GLY A 165 11.71 1.89 -13.61
C GLY A 165 12.00 1.46 -12.18
N ASN A 166 12.26 2.40 -11.27
CA ASN A 166 12.62 2.11 -9.88
C ASN A 166 11.96 3.08 -8.91
N LEU A 167 11.03 2.57 -8.10
CA LEU A 167 10.51 3.25 -6.92
C LEU A 167 10.93 2.45 -5.68
N PRO A 168 11.90 2.93 -4.88
CA PRO A 168 12.31 2.23 -3.67
C PRO A 168 11.18 2.27 -2.64
N LEU A 169 10.94 1.13 -2.00
CA LEU A 169 10.09 1.03 -0.81
C LEU A 169 10.71 1.86 0.32
N TYR A 170 9.91 2.71 0.94
CA TYR A 170 10.35 3.66 1.95
C TYR A 170 11.11 3.00 3.11
N PHE A 171 10.60 1.86 3.59
CA PHE A 171 11.21 1.13 4.71
C PHE A 171 12.36 0.19 4.30
N HIS A 172 12.58 -0.03 2.99
CA HIS A 172 13.60 -0.94 2.49
C HIS A 172 13.99 -0.54 1.05
N ASP A 173 15.05 0.24 0.92
CA ASP A 173 15.51 0.79 -0.36
C ASP A 173 15.92 -0.26 -1.41
N GLY A 174 16.34 -1.45 -0.97
CA GLY A 174 16.58 -2.62 -1.83
C GLY A 174 15.33 -3.23 -2.50
N VAL A 175 14.11 -2.81 -2.12
CA VAL A 175 12.87 -3.30 -2.72
C VAL A 175 12.32 -2.29 -3.73
N ASN A 176 12.33 -2.66 -5.01
CA ASN A 176 11.72 -1.87 -6.08
C ASN A 176 10.21 -2.21 -6.23
N LEU A 177 9.35 -1.23 -5.97
CA LEU A 177 7.89 -1.36 -6.09
C LEU A 177 7.38 -1.50 -7.54
N PHE A 178 8.21 -1.18 -8.53
CA PHE A 178 7.90 -1.36 -9.95
C PHE A 178 8.47 -2.64 -10.57
N SER A 179 9.16 -3.48 -9.80
CA SER A 179 9.82 -4.71 -10.28
C SER A 179 8.92 -5.66 -11.08
N ASN A 180 7.64 -5.76 -10.71
CA ASN A 180 6.66 -6.65 -11.34
C ASN A 180 5.65 -5.92 -12.24
N LYS A 181 5.92 -4.67 -12.63
CA LYS A 181 5.01 -3.88 -13.47
C LYS A 181 5.43 -3.97 -14.94
N ASP A 182 4.44 -4.09 -15.81
CA ASP A 182 4.65 -4.07 -17.25
C ASP A 182 5.16 -2.70 -17.71
N LYS A 183 6.17 -2.69 -18.59
CA LYS A 183 6.81 -1.45 -19.05
C LYS A 183 5.89 -0.59 -19.91
N ALA A 184 5.04 -1.20 -20.75
CA ALA A 184 4.08 -0.47 -21.58
C ALA A 184 3.00 0.19 -20.71
N VAL A 185 2.55 -0.52 -19.67
CA VAL A 185 1.67 0.04 -18.63
C VAL A 185 2.32 1.24 -17.95
N LEU A 186 3.56 1.13 -17.50
CA LEU A 186 4.28 2.26 -16.89
C LEU A 186 4.45 3.43 -17.86
N GLN A 187 4.68 3.17 -19.14
CA GLN A 187 4.79 4.20 -20.16
C GLN A 187 3.48 4.97 -20.37
N LYS A 188 2.33 4.29 -20.31
CA LYS A 188 1.02 4.94 -20.34
C LYS A 188 0.85 5.88 -19.15
N VAL A 189 1.25 5.44 -17.96
CA VAL A 189 1.22 6.26 -16.74
C VAL A 189 2.13 7.49 -16.89
N VAL A 190 3.33 7.34 -17.45
CA VAL A 190 4.23 8.48 -17.76
C VAL A 190 3.52 9.52 -18.63
N ASN A 191 2.85 9.09 -19.69
CA ASN A 191 2.15 9.99 -20.59
C ASN A 191 1.01 10.74 -19.88
N ASN A 192 0.24 10.04 -19.05
CA ASN A 192 -0.83 10.64 -18.25
C ASN A 192 -0.31 11.67 -17.25
N ILE A 193 0.79 11.38 -16.56
CA ILE A 193 1.40 12.32 -15.60
C ILE A 193 1.94 13.55 -16.32
N LYS A 194 2.55 13.40 -17.51
CA LYS A 194 3.00 14.52 -18.33
C LYS A 194 1.84 15.42 -18.75
N ALA A 195 0.76 14.82 -19.25
CA ALA A 195 -0.45 15.56 -19.63
C ALA A 195 -1.04 16.34 -18.43
N PHE A 196 -1.11 15.72 -17.25
CA PHE A 196 -1.53 16.40 -16.02
C PHE A 196 -0.60 17.56 -15.64
N LEU A 197 0.71 17.38 -15.72
CA LEU A 197 1.68 18.43 -15.39
C LEU A 197 1.61 19.62 -16.37
N GLU A 198 1.30 19.37 -17.64
CA GLU A 198 1.11 20.40 -18.67
C GLU A 198 -0.21 21.14 -18.49
N GLN A 199 -1.31 20.40 -18.26
CA GLN A 199 -2.64 20.95 -18.11
C GLN A 199 -3.37 20.28 -16.93
N PRO A 200 -3.19 20.76 -15.69
CA PRO A 200 -3.78 20.11 -14.53
C PRO A 200 -5.27 20.39 -14.35
N LYS A 201 -5.77 21.53 -14.85
CA LYS A 201 -7.17 21.98 -14.62
C LYS A 201 -8.24 20.95 -15.00
N PRO A 202 -8.19 20.26 -16.15
CA PRO A 202 -9.20 19.26 -16.53
C PRO A 202 -9.27 18.06 -15.59
N TYR A 203 -8.24 17.81 -14.79
CA TYR A 203 -8.18 16.69 -13.84
C TYR A 203 -8.59 17.09 -12.42
N LEU A 204 -8.75 18.39 -12.17
CA LEU A 204 -9.03 18.97 -10.86
C LEU A 204 -10.38 19.68 -10.80
N SER A 205 -11.10 19.77 -11.92
CA SER A 205 -12.48 20.23 -11.94
C SER A 205 -13.40 19.13 -11.40
N GLU A 206 -14.28 19.50 -10.46
CA GLU A 206 -15.37 18.66 -9.95
C GLU A 206 -16.38 18.29 -11.04
#